data_AF-A0A814JW38-F1
#
_entry.id   AF-A0A814JW38-F1
#
_cell.length_a   1.000
_cell.length_b   1.000
_cell.length_c   1.000
_cell.angle_alpha   90.00
_cell.angle_beta   90.00
_cell.angle_gamma   90.00
#
_symmetry.space_group_name_H-M   'P 1'
#
loop_
_entity.id
_entity.type
_entity.pdbx_description
1 polymer ?
#
loop_
_entity_poly.entity_id
_entity_poly.type
_entity_poly.pdbx_seq_one_letter_code
_entity_poly.pdbx_strand_id
1 'polypeptide(L)'
;MAEFRQFKSDTYETRTTNSPVLTSVRIAPARQLKHIRQNVDAACSILHTLCDLLLDAEDKSINQHLSIKDTNALLSGFNTLFQQSGDVGQIHLLTISSNSWGFLAFLEYSNGNKPLSDSTIKLVIEFYLQDDISRASSRKKDVIQINKVPVPVRFMKITGREAFQQFISQNLTIDIGKSSFYALRQRQIKFNTPLETCGWNKFLKNNLPDRYADLELITDKHLINRIVCGIPFEDCFNRHCNTCSLLNPSDILLENININKDENASWSQWKTLNNKVDLHHINGFDYSLLDEIDSQWTTFLLHLHVTTEQKEYMKISLFKFN
;
A
#
# COMPACT_ATOMS: atom_id res chain seq x y z
N MET A 1 58.59 -20.78 7.61
CA MET A 1 58.26 -21.05 6.20
C MET A 1 56.76 -20.98 6.05
N ALA A 2 56.27 -19.81 5.63
CA ALA A 2 54.91 -19.57 5.17
C ALA A 2 54.99 -18.33 4.26
N GLU A 3 54.77 -18.53 2.96
CA GLU A 3 54.92 -17.53 1.91
C GLU A 3 53.70 -16.61 1.84
N PHE A 4 53.93 -15.30 1.97
CA PHE A 4 52.96 -14.25 1.68
C PHE A 4 52.96 -13.95 0.17
N ARG A 5 51.85 -14.19 -0.52
CA ARG A 5 51.63 -13.74 -1.90
C ARG A 5 50.98 -12.36 -1.91
N GLN A 6 51.74 -11.38 -2.39
CA GLN A 6 51.26 -10.06 -2.82
C GLN A 6 50.40 -10.20 -4.07
N PHE A 7 49.23 -9.56 -4.09
CA PHE A 7 48.47 -9.29 -5.32
C PHE A 7 48.62 -7.82 -5.72
N LYS A 8 48.99 -7.63 -6.99
CA LYS A 8 49.28 -6.36 -7.66
C LYS A 8 47.99 -5.61 -7.98
N SER A 9 48.09 -4.28 -7.91
CA SER A 9 47.10 -3.32 -8.38
C SER A 9 47.19 -3.16 -9.90
N ASP A 10 46.11 -3.46 -10.61
CA ASP A 10 45.98 -3.15 -12.04
C ASP A 10 45.28 -1.81 -12.24
N THR A 11 46.00 -0.91 -12.91
CA THR A 11 45.60 0.38 -13.43
C THR A 11 44.61 0.22 -14.58
N TYR A 12 43.45 0.89 -14.50
CA TYR A 12 42.51 0.99 -15.63
C TYR A 12 42.72 2.28 -16.41
N GLU A 13 42.95 2.09 -17.71
CA GLU A 13 43.12 3.10 -18.74
C GLU A 13 41.85 3.93 -18.98
N THR A 14 42.06 5.23 -19.14
CA THR A 14 41.08 6.23 -19.57
C THR A 14 40.69 6.04 -21.03
N ARG A 15 39.43 5.69 -21.29
CA ARG A 15 38.82 5.78 -22.64
C ARG A 15 37.98 7.06 -22.77
N THR A 16 38.44 7.94 -23.64
CA THR A 16 37.73 9.10 -24.17
C THR A 16 36.63 8.67 -25.14
N THR A 17 35.37 9.03 -24.86
CA THR A 17 34.26 8.94 -25.81
C THR A 17 33.62 10.31 -25.99
N ASN A 18 33.53 10.71 -27.26
CA ASN A 18 32.98 11.97 -27.75
C ASN A 18 31.53 12.22 -27.28
N SER A 19 31.28 13.38 -26.68
CA SER A 19 29.92 13.89 -26.40
C SER A 19 29.25 14.40 -27.68
N PRO A 20 27.97 14.07 -27.92
CA PRO A 20 27.16 14.75 -28.92
C PRO A 20 26.58 16.06 -28.35
N VAL A 21 26.43 17.01 -29.27
CA VAL A 21 25.97 18.39 -29.14
C VAL A 21 24.66 18.51 -28.33
N LEU A 22 24.70 19.30 -27.26
CA LEU A 22 23.53 19.77 -26.51
C LEU A 22 22.70 20.73 -27.37
N THR A 23 21.52 20.29 -27.80
CA THR A 23 20.48 21.18 -28.35
C THR A 23 19.93 22.04 -27.22
N SER A 24 20.06 23.35 -27.35
CA SER A 24 19.63 24.34 -26.36
C SER A 24 18.13 24.22 -26.04
N VAL A 25 17.80 24.00 -24.77
CA VAL A 25 16.44 24.23 -24.25
C VAL A 25 16.15 25.73 -24.37
N ARG A 26 15.21 26.09 -25.23
CA ARG A 26 14.75 27.48 -25.37
C ARG A 26 13.93 27.84 -24.13
N ILE A 27 14.54 28.55 -23.20
CA ILE A 27 13.85 29.19 -22.08
C ILE A 27 12.90 30.24 -22.66
N ALA A 28 11.61 30.17 -22.33
CA ALA A 28 10.62 31.13 -22.78
C ALA A 28 11.05 32.56 -22.37
N PRO A 29 10.95 33.57 -23.25
CA PRO A 29 11.36 34.93 -22.93
C PRO A 29 10.65 35.44 -21.67
N ALA A 30 11.37 36.13 -20.79
CA ALA A 30 10.87 36.61 -19.49
C ALA A 30 9.53 37.40 -19.56
N ARG A 31 9.19 37.98 -20.72
CA ARG A 31 7.89 38.62 -20.97
C ARG A 31 6.71 37.64 -21.02
N GLN A 32 6.89 36.43 -21.56
CA GLN A 32 5.84 35.40 -21.60
C GLN A 32 5.56 34.84 -20.19
N LEU A 33 6.59 34.64 -19.37
CA LEU A 33 6.44 34.20 -17.97
C LEU A 33 5.66 35.22 -17.12
N LYS A 34 5.86 36.53 -17.36
CA LYS A 34 5.10 37.58 -16.68
C LYS A 34 3.61 37.54 -17.03
N HIS A 35 3.28 37.32 -18.31
CA HIS A 35 1.89 37.24 -18.76
C HIS A 35 1.19 35.96 -18.26
N ILE A 36 1.90 34.83 -18.24
CA ILE A 36 1.37 33.57 -17.68
C ILE A 36 1.09 33.73 -16.18
N ARG A 37 2.02 34.35 -15.43
CA ARG A 37 1.83 34.61 -14.00
C ARG A 37 0.61 35.50 -13.73
N GLN A 38 0.43 36.57 -14.51
CA GLN A 38 -0.75 37.44 -14.40
C GLN A 38 -2.06 36.68 -14.68
N ASN A 39 -2.07 35.75 -15.62
CA ASN A 39 -3.24 34.93 -15.92
C ASN A 39 -3.54 33.90 -14.83
N VAL A 40 -2.50 33.31 -14.23
CA VAL A 40 -2.65 32.39 -13.08
C VAL A 40 -3.16 33.15 -11.86
N ASP A 41 -2.59 34.32 -11.55
CA ASP A 41 -3.03 35.17 -10.43
C ASP A 41 -4.49 35.61 -10.62
N ALA A 42 -4.90 35.93 -11.86
CA ALA A 42 -6.29 36.25 -12.18
C ALA A 42 -7.23 35.05 -12.03
N ALA A 43 -6.83 33.85 -12.46
CA ALA A 43 -7.61 32.63 -12.30
C ALA A 43 -7.75 32.23 -10.82
N CYS A 44 -6.68 32.34 -10.03
CA CYS A 44 -6.71 32.13 -8.59
C CYS A 44 -7.60 33.17 -7.89
N SER A 45 -7.55 34.44 -8.30
CA SER A 45 -8.45 35.47 -7.76
C SER A 45 -9.91 35.14 -8.06
N ILE A 46 -10.24 34.67 -9.26
CA ILE A 46 -11.61 34.27 -9.63
C ILE A 46 -12.06 33.05 -8.82
N LEU A 47 -11.20 32.06 -8.65
CA LEU A 47 -11.47 30.87 -7.83
C LEU A 47 -11.65 31.24 -6.36
N HIS A 48 -10.81 32.11 -5.81
CA HIS A 48 -10.97 32.62 -4.44
C HIS A 48 -12.27 33.40 -4.28
N THR A 49 -12.61 34.30 -5.21
CA THR A 49 -13.90 35.00 -5.16
C THR A 49 -15.09 34.05 -5.25
N LEU A 50 -15.01 32.99 -6.06
CA LEU A 50 -16.04 31.95 -6.10
C LEU A 50 -16.11 31.15 -4.79
N CYS A 51 -14.98 30.82 -4.19
CA CYS A 51 -14.93 30.16 -2.88
C CYS A 51 -15.48 31.04 -1.76
N ASP A 52 -15.11 32.32 -1.72
CA ASP A 52 -15.62 33.29 -0.73
C ASP A 52 -17.13 33.49 -0.89
N LEU A 53 -17.64 33.60 -2.13
CA LEU A 53 -19.07 33.65 -2.41
C LEU A 53 -19.82 32.37 -1.99
N LEU A 54 -19.16 31.20 -2.07
CA LEU A 54 -19.73 29.92 -1.62
C LEU A 54 -19.67 29.76 -0.10
N LEU A 55 -18.67 30.33 0.58
CA LEU A 55 -18.51 30.29 2.03
C LEU A 55 -19.42 31.32 2.73
N ASP A 56 -19.54 32.53 2.18
CA ASP A 56 -20.50 33.54 2.67
C ASP A 56 -21.97 33.15 2.40
N ALA A 57 -22.21 32.17 1.53
CA ALA A 57 -23.55 31.62 1.26
C ALA A 57 -24.06 30.67 2.36
N GLU A 58 -23.24 30.30 3.37
CA GLU A 58 -23.73 29.54 4.52
C GLU A 58 -24.71 30.34 5.40
N ASP A 59 -24.70 31.68 5.31
CA ASP A 59 -25.57 32.54 6.14
C ASP A 59 -26.73 33.22 5.37
N LYS A 60 -26.77 33.12 4.03
CA LYS A 60 -27.88 33.62 3.20
C LYS A 60 -28.14 32.69 2.03
N SER A 61 -29.40 32.28 1.88
CA SER A 61 -29.94 31.39 0.85
C SER A 61 -29.81 31.91 -0.60
N ILE A 62 -28.58 32.08 -1.06
CA ILE A 62 -28.29 32.41 -2.45
C ILE A 62 -28.33 31.10 -3.25
N ASN A 63 -29.54 30.73 -3.69
CA ASN A 63 -29.75 29.74 -4.75
C ASN A 63 -29.32 30.33 -6.12
N GLN A 64 -28.03 30.63 -6.30
CA GLN A 64 -27.49 30.88 -7.63
C GLN A 64 -27.09 29.55 -8.24
N HIS A 65 -28.03 28.95 -8.98
CA HIS A 65 -27.71 27.87 -9.90
C HIS A 65 -26.79 28.41 -11.00
N LEU A 66 -25.54 27.95 -11.02
CA LEU A 66 -24.67 28.09 -12.19
C LEU A 66 -25.42 27.53 -13.41
N SER A 67 -25.61 28.35 -14.44
CA SER A 67 -26.26 27.87 -15.65
C SER A 67 -25.30 26.94 -16.41
N ILE A 68 -25.85 26.05 -17.24
CA ILE A 68 -25.05 25.20 -18.14
C ILE A 68 -24.10 26.06 -19.01
N LYS A 69 -24.52 27.29 -19.36
CA LYS A 69 -23.71 28.24 -20.12
C LYS A 69 -22.48 28.69 -19.33
N ASP A 70 -22.61 28.93 -18.03
CA ASP A 70 -21.52 29.36 -17.15
C ASP A 70 -20.52 28.23 -16.93
N THR A 71 -21.01 26.99 -16.74
CA THR A 71 -20.15 25.80 -16.66
C THR A 71 -19.36 25.58 -17.95
N ASN A 72 -20.01 25.72 -19.11
CA ASN A 72 -19.34 25.58 -20.41
C ASN A 72 -18.30 26.68 -20.64
N ALA A 73 -18.59 27.91 -20.23
CA ALA A 73 -17.64 29.03 -20.32
C ALA A 73 -16.41 28.79 -19.43
N LEU A 74 -16.61 28.27 -18.22
CA LEU A 74 -15.53 27.94 -17.28
C LEU A 74 -14.67 26.79 -17.82
N LEU A 75 -15.28 25.71 -18.32
CA LEU A 75 -14.56 24.60 -18.96
C LEU A 75 -13.75 25.06 -20.19
N SER A 76 -14.34 25.93 -21.02
CA SER A 76 -13.63 26.52 -22.17
C SER A 76 -12.44 27.38 -21.72
N GLY A 77 -12.59 28.13 -20.62
CA GLY A 77 -11.50 28.91 -20.01
C GLY A 77 -10.36 28.02 -19.53
N PHE A 78 -10.68 26.95 -18.79
CA PHE A 78 -9.68 25.96 -18.33
C PHE A 78 -8.95 25.28 -19.50
N ASN A 79 -9.67 24.86 -20.55
CA ASN A 79 -9.06 24.23 -21.71
C ASN A 79 -8.11 25.20 -22.45
N THR A 80 -8.51 26.47 -22.58
CA THR A 80 -7.67 27.51 -23.17
C THR A 80 -6.41 27.75 -22.32
N LEU A 81 -6.55 27.82 -20.99
CA LEU A 81 -5.44 27.99 -20.05
C LEU A 81 -4.47 26.81 -20.11
N PHE A 82 -5.00 25.59 -20.21
CA PHE A 82 -4.21 24.37 -20.36
C PHE A 82 -3.39 24.39 -21.65
N GLN A 83 -4.01 24.71 -22.79
CA GLN A 83 -3.33 24.78 -24.09
C GLN A 83 -2.27 25.89 -24.17
N GLN A 84 -2.45 26.99 -23.43
CA GLN A 84 -1.52 28.12 -23.42
C GLN A 84 -0.40 27.96 -22.37
N SER A 85 -0.51 27.00 -21.46
CA SER A 85 0.50 26.73 -20.44
C SER A 85 1.58 25.80 -20.98
N GLY A 86 2.83 26.00 -20.54
CA GLY A 86 3.89 25.00 -20.72
C GLY A 86 3.70 23.80 -19.79
N ASP A 87 4.50 22.75 -19.96
CA ASP A 87 4.37 21.44 -19.29
C ASP A 87 4.11 21.55 -17.77
N VAL A 88 4.86 22.40 -17.06
CA VAL A 88 4.70 22.61 -15.61
C VAL A 88 3.34 23.25 -15.26
N GLY A 89 2.87 24.20 -16.07
CA GLY A 89 1.57 24.85 -15.86
C GLY A 89 0.39 23.92 -16.18
N GLN A 90 0.56 23.04 -17.17
CA GLN A 90 -0.41 21.99 -17.48
C GLN A 90 -0.54 20.99 -16.32
N ILE A 91 0.58 20.52 -15.76
CA ILE A 91 0.58 19.64 -14.57
C ILE A 91 -0.12 20.32 -13.40
N HIS A 92 0.18 21.60 -13.15
CA HIS A 92 -0.45 22.32 -12.05
C HIS A 92 -1.97 22.44 -12.23
N LEU A 93 -2.44 22.77 -13.44
CA LEU A 93 -3.87 22.83 -13.76
C LEU A 93 -4.58 21.48 -13.60
N LEU A 94 -3.90 20.36 -13.87
CA LEU A 94 -4.44 19.01 -13.65
C LEU A 94 -4.54 18.67 -12.15
N THR A 95 -3.59 19.14 -11.34
CA THR A 95 -3.57 18.90 -9.88
C THR A 95 -4.55 19.76 -9.07
N ILE A 96 -5.04 20.89 -9.60
CA ILE A 96 -6.03 21.75 -8.92
C ILE A 96 -7.46 21.19 -9.07
N SER A 97 -7.68 20.18 -9.92
CA SER A 97 -9.00 19.57 -10.07
C SER A 97 -9.44 18.83 -8.79
N SER A 98 -10.62 19.17 -8.26
CA SER A 98 -11.11 18.55 -7.03
C SER A 98 -11.31 17.04 -7.22
N ASN A 99 -11.20 16.27 -6.14
CA ASN A 99 -11.37 14.80 -6.09
C ASN A 99 -12.65 14.26 -6.77
N SER A 100 -13.63 15.12 -7.08
CA SER A 100 -14.87 14.76 -7.79
C SER A 100 -14.76 14.74 -9.32
N TRP A 101 -13.69 15.25 -9.92
CA TRP A 101 -13.49 15.29 -11.38
C TRP A 101 -12.88 14.00 -11.98
N GLY A 102 -12.82 12.94 -11.17
CA GLY A 102 -12.59 11.57 -11.60
C GLY A 102 -11.30 11.37 -12.39
N PHE A 103 -10.18 11.14 -11.69
CA PHE A 103 -9.03 10.30 -12.10
C PHE A 103 -8.85 10.06 -13.63
N LEU A 104 -8.82 11.12 -14.45
CA LEU A 104 -8.62 11.03 -15.90
C LEU A 104 -7.24 11.53 -16.34
N ALA A 105 -6.45 12.09 -15.44
CA ALA A 105 -5.01 12.12 -15.62
C ALA A 105 -4.49 10.75 -15.16
N PHE A 106 -3.92 9.98 -16.10
CA PHE A 106 -3.08 8.84 -15.74
C PHE A 106 -2.15 9.29 -14.60
N LEU A 107 -2.02 8.47 -13.53
CA LEU A 107 -0.89 8.67 -12.63
C LEU A 107 0.34 8.61 -13.53
N GLU A 108 0.95 9.76 -13.84
CA GLU A 108 2.28 9.78 -14.42
C GLU A 108 3.16 9.16 -13.34
N TYR A 109 3.44 7.87 -13.52
CA TYR A 109 4.26 7.14 -12.58
C TYR A 109 5.62 7.80 -12.61
N SER A 110 5.96 8.55 -11.57
CA SER A 110 7.21 9.27 -11.48
C SER A 110 8.15 8.55 -10.51
N ASN A 111 9.45 8.58 -10.82
CA ASN A 111 10.51 8.24 -9.89
C ASN A 111 11.08 9.55 -9.34
N GLY A 112 10.47 10.06 -8.25
CA GLY A 112 10.72 11.43 -7.80
C GLY A 112 10.14 12.45 -8.78
N ASN A 113 10.96 13.39 -9.27
CA ASN A 113 10.54 14.43 -10.22
C ASN A 113 10.71 14.02 -11.69
N LYS A 114 11.02 12.75 -11.98
CA LYS A 114 11.21 12.26 -13.34
C LYS A 114 10.08 11.28 -13.72
N PRO A 115 9.35 11.50 -14.82
CA PRO A 115 8.37 10.53 -15.30
C PRO A 115 9.07 9.23 -15.71
N LEU A 116 8.46 8.10 -15.40
CA LEU A 116 8.93 6.79 -15.86
C LEU A 116 8.60 6.62 -17.34
N SER A 117 9.49 5.96 -18.06
CA SER A 117 9.23 5.60 -19.46
C SER A 117 8.13 4.54 -19.57
N ASP A 118 7.35 4.58 -20.64
CA ASP A 118 6.30 3.60 -20.92
C ASP A 118 6.84 2.16 -20.96
N SER A 119 8.07 1.98 -21.45
CA SER A 119 8.73 0.67 -21.46
C SER A 119 9.00 0.17 -20.05
N THR A 120 9.46 1.03 -19.14
CA THR A 120 9.63 0.70 -17.72
C THR A 120 8.31 0.33 -17.07
N ILE A 121 7.26 1.13 -17.28
CA ILE A 121 5.91 0.89 -16.75
C ILE A 121 5.41 -0.49 -17.20
N LYS A 122 5.52 -0.77 -18.51
CA LYS A 122 5.10 -2.04 -19.10
C LYS A 122 5.87 -3.22 -18.51
N LEU A 123 7.20 -3.09 -18.37
CA LEU A 123 8.04 -4.14 -17.78
C LEU A 123 7.66 -4.46 -16.33
N VAL A 124 7.39 -3.44 -15.50
CA VAL A 124 6.95 -3.65 -14.11
C VAL A 124 5.58 -4.33 -14.06
N ILE A 125 4.64 -3.92 -14.91
CA ILE A 125 3.32 -4.54 -15.00
C ILE A 125 3.44 -6.01 -15.40
N GLU A 126 4.22 -6.30 -16.45
CA GLU A 126 4.45 -7.66 -16.93
C GLU A 126 5.13 -8.52 -15.87
N PHE A 127 6.11 -7.98 -15.14
CA PHE A 127 6.76 -8.66 -14.02
C PHE A 127 5.77 -9.12 -12.96
N TYR A 128 4.85 -8.24 -12.54
CA TYR A 128 3.83 -8.63 -11.56
C TYR A 128 2.86 -9.70 -12.06
N LEU A 129 2.67 -9.82 -13.38
CA LEU A 129 1.80 -10.81 -14.00
C LEU A 129 2.46 -12.18 -14.19
N GLN A 130 3.77 -12.32 -13.97
CA GLN A 130 4.46 -13.59 -14.05
C GLN A 130 3.96 -14.56 -12.96
N ASP A 131 3.83 -15.85 -13.30
CA ASP A 131 3.21 -16.86 -12.43
C ASP A 131 4.07 -17.21 -11.20
N ASP A 132 5.38 -17.01 -11.26
CA ASP A 132 6.32 -17.12 -10.14
C ASP A 132 6.21 -15.94 -9.16
N ILE A 133 5.84 -14.75 -9.65
CA ILE A 133 5.65 -13.55 -8.82
C ILE A 133 4.25 -13.49 -8.21
N SER A 134 3.21 -13.76 -9.00
CA SER A 134 1.82 -13.79 -8.54
C SER A 134 1.04 -14.92 -9.19
N ARG A 135 0.10 -15.52 -8.46
CA ARG A 135 -0.76 -16.60 -8.95
C ARG A 135 -2.18 -16.09 -9.16
N ALA A 136 -2.79 -16.36 -10.31
CA ALA A 136 -4.22 -16.14 -10.48
C ALA A 136 -5.05 -16.97 -9.48
N SER A 137 -6.10 -16.38 -8.92
CA SER A 137 -7.04 -17.11 -8.08
C SER A 137 -7.80 -18.16 -8.89
N SER A 138 -7.96 -19.35 -8.33
CA SER A 138 -8.82 -20.40 -8.91
C SER A 138 -10.31 -20.21 -8.58
N ARG A 139 -10.65 -19.25 -7.71
CA ARG A 139 -12.03 -19.04 -7.26
C ARG A 139 -12.77 -18.15 -8.26
N LYS A 140 -13.93 -18.61 -8.72
CA LYS A 140 -14.82 -17.82 -9.61
C LYS A 140 -15.28 -16.49 -9.00
N LYS A 141 -15.33 -16.40 -7.66
CA LYS A 141 -15.70 -15.17 -6.93
C LYS A 141 -14.59 -14.11 -6.94
N ASP A 142 -13.36 -14.49 -7.24
CA ASP A 142 -12.20 -13.61 -7.18
C ASP A 142 -11.94 -12.99 -8.56
N VAL A 143 -12.96 -12.32 -9.10
CA VAL A 143 -12.92 -11.60 -10.38
C VAL A 143 -13.34 -10.16 -10.12
N ILE A 144 -12.54 -9.19 -10.57
CA ILE A 144 -12.85 -7.76 -10.47
C ILE A 144 -13.07 -7.17 -11.86
N GLN A 145 -13.88 -6.12 -11.95
CA GLN A 145 -14.06 -5.40 -13.21
C GLN A 145 -13.08 -4.23 -13.30
N ILE A 146 -12.22 -4.24 -14.32
CA ILE A 146 -11.35 -3.12 -14.66
C ILE A 146 -11.79 -2.64 -16.04
N ASN A 147 -12.27 -1.40 -16.14
CA ASN A 147 -12.82 -0.85 -17.39
C ASN A 147 -13.90 -1.77 -18.00
N LYS A 148 -14.79 -2.31 -17.15
CA LYS A 148 -15.85 -3.28 -17.52
C LYS A 148 -15.35 -4.63 -18.03
N VAL A 149 -14.04 -4.88 -18.02
CA VAL A 149 -13.46 -6.18 -18.36
C VAL A 149 -13.28 -6.99 -17.08
N PRO A 150 -13.82 -8.21 -16.99
CA PRO A 150 -13.58 -9.10 -15.86
C PRO A 150 -12.13 -9.59 -15.88
N VAL A 151 -11.37 -9.28 -14.83
CA VAL A 151 -9.98 -9.70 -14.65
C VAL A 151 -9.87 -10.52 -13.37
N PRO A 152 -9.25 -11.72 -13.41
CA PRO A 152 -9.05 -12.53 -12.21
C PRO A 152 -8.09 -11.84 -11.25
N VAL A 153 -8.42 -11.89 -9.96
CA VAL A 153 -7.51 -11.46 -8.88
C VAL A 153 -6.29 -12.37 -8.87
N ARG A 154 -5.10 -11.79 -8.74
CA ARG A 154 -3.83 -12.51 -8.57
C ARG A 154 -3.31 -12.28 -7.16
N PHE A 155 -2.74 -13.30 -6.55
CA PHE A 155 -2.13 -13.24 -5.22
C PHE A 155 -0.61 -13.37 -5.35
N MET A 156 0.14 -12.40 -4.84
CA MET A 156 1.60 -12.42 -4.86
C MET A 156 2.15 -13.61 -4.08
N LYS A 157 3.04 -14.40 -4.69
CA LYS A 157 3.69 -15.55 -4.04
C LYS A 157 4.83 -15.14 -3.11
N ILE A 158 5.38 -13.95 -3.31
CA ILE A 158 6.48 -13.36 -2.56
C ILE A 158 6.04 -12.02 -1.96
N THR A 159 6.79 -11.53 -0.98
CA THR A 159 6.56 -10.20 -0.40
C THR A 159 6.83 -9.10 -1.42
N GLY A 160 6.28 -7.91 -1.21
CA GLY A 160 6.59 -6.75 -2.06
C GLY A 160 8.09 -6.44 -2.09
N ARG A 161 8.79 -6.63 -0.95
CA ARG A 161 10.24 -6.38 -0.84
C ARG A 161 11.05 -7.33 -1.72
N GLU A 162 10.75 -8.63 -1.64
CA GLU A 162 11.41 -9.66 -2.46
C GLU A 162 11.12 -9.42 -3.94
N ALA A 163 9.88 -9.07 -4.29
CA ALA A 163 9.50 -8.74 -5.66
C ALA A 163 10.32 -7.56 -6.22
N PHE A 164 10.52 -6.50 -5.44
CA PHE A 164 11.36 -5.36 -5.87
C PHE A 164 12.82 -5.78 -6.04
N GLN A 165 13.38 -6.54 -5.10
CA GLN A 165 14.77 -7.02 -5.18
C GLN A 165 14.98 -7.91 -6.41
N GLN A 166 14.04 -8.83 -6.67
CA GLN A 166 14.06 -9.70 -7.83
C GLN A 166 13.95 -8.88 -9.13
N PHE A 167 13.03 -7.91 -9.20
CA PHE A 167 12.89 -7.04 -10.37
C PHE A 167 14.17 -6.28 -10.71
N ILE A 168 14.80 -5.63 -9.72
CA ILE A 168 16.05 -4.88 -9.92
C ILE A 168 17.19 -5.83 -10.33
N SER A 169 17.27 -7.02 -9.74
CA SER A 169 18.30 -8.00 -10.10
C SER A 169 18.18 -8.50 -11.54
N GLN A 170 16.96 -8.59 -12.08
CA GLN A 170 16.69 -9.02 -13.46
C GLN A 170 16.81 -7.86 -14.46
N ASN A 171 16.69 -6.61 -14.00
CA ASN A 171 16.62 -5.42 -14.84
C ASN A 171 17.59 -4.34 -14.38
N LEU A 172 18.89 -4.67 -14.35
CA LEU A 172 19.96 -3.82 -13.79
C LEU A 172 20.05 -2.42 -14.40
N THR A 173 19.53 -2.22 -15.62
CA THR A 173 19.56 -0.93 -16.32
C THR A 173 18.39 -0.01 -15.99
N ILE A 174 17.36 -0.51 -15.31
CA ILE A 174 16.15 0.25 -15.00
C ILE A 174 16.33 1.00 -13.68
N ASP A 175 16.29 2.33 -13.74
CA ASP A 175 16.25 3.20 -12.57
C ASP A 175 14.80 3.44 -12.11
N ILE A 176 14.35 2.62 -11.16
CA ILE A 176 13.04 2.77 -10.53
C ILE A 176 13.14 2.70 -9.00
N GLY A 177 12.56 3.68 -8.33
CA GLY A 177 12.43 3.70 -6.88
C GLY A 177 11.40 2.69 -6.38
N LYS A 178 11.61 2.19 -5.16
CA LYS A 178 10.73 1.22 -4.49
C LYS A 178 9.26 1.67 -4.44
N SER A 179 9.02 2.95 -4.14
CA SER A 179 7.65 3.49 -4.06
C SER A 179 6.95 3.51 -5.41
N SER A 180 7.65 3.93 -6.47
CA SER A 180 7.11 3.96 -7.84
C SER A 180 6.84 2.55 -8.36
N PHE A 181 7.74 1.60 -8.05
CA PHE A 181 7.54 0.18 -8.34
C PHE A 181 6.27 -0.38 -7.67
N TYR A 182 6.04 -0.07 -6.40
CA TYR A 182 4.82 -0.51 -5.70
C TYR A 182 3.55 0.18 -6.18
N ALA A 183 3.63 1.45 -6.58
CA ALA A 183 2.51 2.18 -7.15
C ALA A 183 2.04 1.58 -8.50
N LEU A 184 2.96 1.00 -9.26
CA LEU A 184 2.69 0.32 -10.52
C LEU A 184 2.01 -1.05 -10.37
N ARG A 185 1.87 -1.56 -9.14
CA ARG A 185 1.16 -2.82 -8.90
C ARG A 185 -0.33 -2.64 -9.21
N GLN A 186 -0.80 -3.37 -10.22
CA GLN A 186 -2.19 -3.29 -10.66
C GLN A 186 -3.17 -3.74 -9.56
N ARG A 187 -4.38 -3.15 -9.57
CA ARG A 187 -5.40 -3.35 -8.52
C ARG A 187 -5.84 -4.81 -8.34
N GLN A 188 -5.79 -5.62 -9.39
CA GLN A 188 -6.10 -7.05 -9.32
C GLN A 188 -5.02 -7.88 -8.61
N ILE A 189 -3.84 -7.31 -8.34
CA ILE A 189 -2.73 -8.01 -7.72
C ILE A 189 -2.72 -7.68 -6.22
N LYS A 190 -3.12 -8.68 -5.44
CA LYS A 190 -3.20 -8.61 -3.97
C LYS A 190 -2.01 -9.34 -3.37
N PHE A 191 -1.62 -8.95 -2.15
CA PHE A 191 -0.69 -9.78 -1.40
C PHE A 191 -1.39 -11.11 -1.04
N ASN A 192 -0.67 -12.22 -1.17
CA ASN A 192 -1.14 -13.48 -0.59
C ASN A 192 -0.95 -13.36 0.92
N THR A 193 -1.96 -12.84 1.60
CA THR A 193 -2.04 -13.02 3.04
C THR A 193 -2.31 -14.49 3.26
N PRO A 194 -1.42 -15.26 3.92
CA PRO A 194 -1.73 -16.66 4.20
C PRO A 194 -3.07 -16.70 4.93
N LEU A 195 -4.00 -17.50 4.43
CA LEU A 195 -5.35 -17.59 5.02
C LEU A 195 -5.26 -17.99 6.49
N GLU A 196 -4.23 -18.75 6.86
CA GLU A 196 -3.89 -19.17 8.22
C GLU A 196 -3.66 -17.97 9.15
N THR A 197 -3.04 -16.88 8.67
CA THR A 197 -2.64 -15.75 9.51
C THR A 197 -3.74 -14.69 9.69
N CYS A 198 -4.54 -14.41 8.65
CA CYS A 198 -5.72 -13.53 8.78
C CYS A 198 -6.92 -14.26 9.43
N GLY A 199 -6.86 -15.60 9.46
CA GLY A 199 -7.85 -16.46 10.10
C GLY A 199 -7.92 -16.27 11.61
N TRP A 200 -6.92 -15.67 12.26
CA TRP A 200 -6.87 -15.60 13.72
C TRP A 200 -7.97 -14.76 14.37
N ASN A 201 -8.26 -13.58 13.82
CA ASN A 201 -9.36 -12.76 14.33
C ASN A 201 -10.71 -13.48 14.21
N LYS A 202 -10.83 -14.38 13.22
CA LYS A 202 -11.95 -15.32 13.14
C LYS A 202 -11.76 -16.51 14.06
N PHE A 203 -10.53 -16.96 14.31
CA PHE A 203 -10.22 -18.07 15.19
C PHE A 203 -10.66 -17.74 16.61
N LEU A 204 -10.18 -16.65 17.22
CA LEU A 204 -10.62 -16.26 18.57
C LEU A 204 -12.14 -16.06 18.62
N LYS A 205 -12.72 -15.33 17.67
CA LYS A 205 -14.16 -15.05 17.66
C LYS A 205 -15.04 -16.26 17.42
N ASN A 206 -14.59 -17.23 16.62
CA ASN A 206 -15.42 -18.39 16.24
C ASN A 206 -15.13 -19.64 17.07
N ASN A 207 -14.04 -19.64 17.84
CA ASN A 207 -13.56 -20.83 18.55
C ASN A 207 -13.47 -20.67 20.06
N LEU A 208 -13.74 -19.48 20.58
CA LEU A 208 -14.02 -19.33 21.99
C LEU A 208 -15.49 -19.75 22.19
N PRO A 209 -15.78 -20.86 22.91
CA PRO A 209 -17.16 -21.26 23.24
C PRO A 209 -18.01 -20.11 23.77
N ASP A 210 -19.34 -20.18 23.68
CA ASP A 210 -20.24 -19.11 24.16
C ASP A 210 -20.06 -18.76 25.65
N ARG A 211 -19.51 -19.67 26.47
CA ARG A 211 -19.12 -19.39 27.87
C ARG A 211 -17.98 -18.37 28.02
N TYR A 212 -17.32 -18.06 26.91
CA TYR A 212 -16.34 -17.00 26.78
C TYR A 212 -16.97 -15.70 26.24
N ALA A 213 -18.30 -15.58 26.14
CA ALA A 213 -18.95 -14.35 25.68
C ALA A 213 -18.58 -13.12 26.52
N ASP A 214 -18.24 -13.29 27.81
CA ASP A 214 -17.72 -12.21 28.65
C ASP A 214 -16.34 -11.70 28.16
N LEU A 215 -15.61 -12.48 27.34
CA LEU A 215 -14.43 -12.04 26.58
C LEU A 215 -14.76 -11.13 25.39
N GLU A 216 -16.03 -10.89 25.03
CA GLU A 216 -16.34 -9.88 24.00
C GLU A 216 -15.76 -8.50 24.36
N LEU A 217 -15.47 -8.26 25.64
CA LEU A 217 -14.74 -7.09 26.15
C LEU A 217 -13.23 -7.13 25.89
N ILE A 218 -12.62 -8.31 25.80
CA ILE A 218 -11.20 -8.48 25.49
C ILE A 218 -11.03 -8.41 23.97
N THR A 219 -10.93 -7.18 23.48
CA THR A 219 -10.57 -6.93 22.07
C THR A 219 -9.18 -7.49 21.75
N ASP A 220 -8.92 -7.84 20.48
CA ASP A 220 -7.58 -8.24 20.01
C ASP A 220 -6.52 -7.24 20.51
N LYS A 221 -6.85 -5.94 20.44
CA LYS A 221 -5.99 -4.84 20.89
C LYS A 221 -5.63 -4.93 22.38
N HIS A 222 -6.56 -5.39 23.22
CA HIS A 222 -6.30 -5.58 24.64
C HIS A 222 -5.29 -6.71 24.89
N LEU A 223 -5.48 -7.87 24.25
CA LEU A 223 -4.52 -8.98 24.32
C LEU A 223 -3.14 -8.56 23.81
N ILE A 224 -3.08 -7.91 22.65
CA ILE A 224 -1.83 -7.43 22.05
C ILE A 224 -1.13 -6.45 22.99
N ASN A 225 -1.84 -5.48 23.57
CA ASN A 225 -1.26 -4.49 24.47
C ASN A 225 -0.74 -5.08 25.79
N ARG A 226 -1.26 -6.25 26.21
CA ARG A 226 -0.76 -6.95 27.40
C ARG A 226 0.44 -7.83 27.11
N ILE A 227 0.56 -8.37 25.90
CA ILE A 227 1.64 -9.30 25.53
C ILE A 227 2.83 -8.58 24.90
N VAL A 228 2.56 -7.54 24.13
CA VAL A 228 3.55 -6.77 23.38
C VAL A 228 3.82 -5.46 24.11
N CYS A 229 5.08 -5.01 24.17
CA CYS A 229 5.43 -3.73 24.77
C CYS A 229 4.62 -2.57 24.17
N GLY A 230 4.31 -1.55 24.99
CA GLY A 230 3.47 -0.42 24.58
C GLY A 230 4.02 0.42 23.42
N ILE A 231 5.33 0.38 23.19
CA ILE A 231 5.98 0.87 21.96
C ILE A 231 6.64 -0.34 21.31
N PRO A 232 5.90 -1.11 20.50
CA PRO A 232 6.38 -2.39 20.03
C PRO A 232 7.39 -2.20 18.89
N PHE A 233 8.59 -2.75 19.06
CA PHE A 233 9.54 -2.92 17.97
C PHE A 233 9.26 -4.22 17.22
N GLU A 234 9.85 -4.39 16.03
CA GLU A 234 9.77 -5.63 15.24
C GLU A 234 10.10 -6.88 16.09
N ASP A 235 11.10 -6.78 16.98
CA ASP A 235 11.50 -7.85 17.91
C ASP A 235 10.40 -8.26 18.89
N CYS A 236 9.50 -7.35 19.27
CA CYS A 236 8.38 -7.69 20.16
C CYS A 236 7.37 -8.58 19.44
N PHE A 237 7.08 -8.30 18.16
CA PHE A 237 6.19 -9.12 17.33
C PHE A 237 6.82 -10.46 16.95
N ASN A 238 8.15 -10.51 16.82
CA ASN A 238 8.92 -11.74 16.60
C ASN A 238 9.22 -12.53 17.88
N ARG A 239 8.74 -12.09 19.05
CA ARG A 239 9.00 -12.73 20.36
C ARG A 239 10.49 -12.82 20.73
N HIS A 240 11.34 -12.00 20.13
CA HIS A 240 12.76 -11.88 20.51
C HIS A 240 12.96 -10.93 21.71
N CYS A 241 11.92 -10.21 22.13
CA CYS A 241 11.94 -9.39 23.33
C CYS A 241 11.92 -10.24 24.61
N ASN A 242 12.88 -10.02 25.52
CA ASN A 242 12.96 -10.73 26.81
C ASN A 242 11.70 -10.59 27.68
N THR A 243 10.97 -9.49 27.56
CA THR A 243 9.73 -9.26 28.31
C THR A 243 8.54 -9.95 27.63
N CYS A 244 8.36 -9.73 26.33
CA CYS A 244 7.21 -10.27 25.59
C CYS A 244 7.28 -11.78 25.37
N SER A 245 8.49 -12.36 25.33
CA SER A 245 8.70 -13.81 25.11
C SER A 245 8.16 -14.67 26.24
N LEU A 246 7.99 -14.10 27.44
CA LEU A 246 7.53 -14.80 28.64
C LEU A 246 6.01 -14.76 28.84
N LEU A 247 5.29 -13.96 28.06
CA LEU A 247 3.86 -13.71 28.27
C LEU A 247 3.03 -14.51 27.27
N ASN A 248 2.18 -15.43 27.70
CA ASN A 248 1.31 -16.15 26.77
C ASN A 248 -0.13 -15.60 26.81
N PRO A 249 -0.84 -15.63 25.67
CA PRO A 249 -2.24 -15.24 25.65
C PRO A 249 -3.10 -16.11 26.57
N SER A 250 -2.80 -17.42 26.71
CA SER A 250 -3.51 -18.30 27.64
C SER A 250 -3.47 -17.80 29.09
N ASP A 251 -2.31 -17.34 29.57
CA ASP A 251 -2.15 -16.81 30.93
C ASP A 251 -3.09 -15.61 31.17
N ILE A 252 -3.16 -14.71 30.19
CA ILE A 252 -4.03 -13.53 30.26
C ILE A 252 -5.51 -13.92 30.20
N LEU A 253 -5.87 -14.92 29.39
CA LEU A 253 -7.24 -15.42 29.34
C LEU A 253 -7.65 -16.07 30.67
N LEU A 254 -6.76 -16.83 31.29
CA LEU A 254 -6.97 -17.48 32.60
C LEU A 254 -7.07 -16.48 33.76
N GLU A 255 -6.43 -15.31 33.66
CA GLU A 255 -6.60 -14.25 34.67
C GLU A 255 -8.01 -13.64 34.68
N ASN A 256 -8.67 -13.60 33.52
CA ASN A 256 -9.94 -12.90 33.36
C ASN A 256 -11.16 -13.84 33.43
N ILE A 257 -10.94 -15.16 33.38
CA ILE A 257 -12.01 -16.15 33.32
C ILE A 257 -11.64 -17.37 34.16
N ASN A 258 -12.62 -17.86 34.90
CA ASN A 258 -12.51 -19.14 35.58
C ASN A 258 -12.72 -20.30 34.58
N ILE A 259 -11.68 -20.63 33.81
CA ILE A 259 -11.71 -21.74 32.86
C ILE A 259 -11.36 -23.03 33.60
N ASN A 260 -12.26 -24.02 33.56
CA ASN A 260 -11.93 -25.36 33.99
C ASN A 260 -11.15 -26.08 32.89
N LYS A 261 -9.85 -26.29 33.11
CA LYS A 261 -8.95 -26.90 32.12
C LYS A 261 -9.41 -28.26 31.61
N ASP A 262 -10.14 -29.02 32.44
CA ASP A 262 -10.64 -30.36 32.12
C ASP A 262 -12.03 -30.35 31.45
N GLU A 263 -12.60 -29.17 31.19
CA GLU A 263 -13.87 -29.07 30.50
C GLU A 263 -13.71 -29.32 29.00
N ASN A 264 -14.67 -30.01 28.41
CA ASN A 264 -14.68 -30.26 26.98
C ASN A 264 -14.83 -28.93 26.22
N ALA A 265 -14.05 -28.82 25.15
CA ALA A 265 -14.01 -27.69 24.23
C ALA A 265 -14.08 -28.19 22.78
N SER A 266 -14.58 -27.33 21.93
CA SER A 266 -14.75 -27.59 20.51
C SER A 266 -14.34 -26.35 19.74
N TRP A 267 -13.42 -26.50 18.79
CA TRP A 267 -12.92 -25.41 17.98
C TRP A 267 -12.63 -25.83 16.54
N SER A 268 -12.50 -24.85 15.66
CA SER A 268 -12.18 -25.02 14.24
C SER A 268 -10.85 -24.36 13.90
N GLN A 269 -9.96 -25.10 13.23
CA GLN A 269 -8.65 -24.61 12.84
C GLN A 269 -8.41 -24.85 11.35
N TRP A 270 -7.87 -23.85 10.67
CA TRP A 270 -7.36 -24.05 9.31
C TRP A 270 -6.06 -24.84 9.38
N LYS A 271 -6.00 -26.02 8.74
CA LYS A 271 -4.78 -26.82 8.62
C LYS A 271 -4.45 -27.05 7.16
N THR A 272 -3.16 -27.00 6.83
CA THR A 272 -2.67 -27.44 5.53
C THR A 272 -2.41 -28.94 5.57
N LEU A 273 -3.23 -29.71 4.86
CA LEU A 273 -3.05 -31.15 4.65
C LEU A 273 -2.93 -31.41 3.15
N ASN A 274 -1.89 -32.13 2.73
CA ASN A 274 -1.65 -32.46 1.32
C ASN A 274 -1.65 -31.22 0.39
N ASN A 275 -0.99 -30.13 0.81
CA ASN A 275 -0.95 -28.84 0.11
C ASN A 275 -2.31 -28.14 -0.09
N LYS A 276 -3.35 -28.59 0.63
CA LYS A 276 -4.67 -27.97 0.64
C LYS A 276 -4.97 -27.45 2.03
N VAL A 277 -5.42 -26.20 2.09
CA VAL A 277 -5.88 -25.54 3.32
C VAL A 277 -7.35 -25.90 3.51
N ASP A 278 -7.66 -26.67 4.55
CA ASP A 278 -9.02 -27.07 4.91
C ASP A 278 -9.33 -26.68 6.37
N LEU A 279 -10.62 -26.45 6.67
CA LEU A 279 -11.08 -26.13 8.02
C LEU A 279 -11.38 -27.43 8.78
N HIS A 280 -10.64 -27.69 9.84
CA HIS A 280 -10.79 -28.86 10.69
C HIS A 280 -11.54 -28.51 11.96
N HIS A 281 -12.57 -29.27 12.29
CA HIS A 281 -13.24 -29.21 13.57
C HIS A 281 -12.58 -30.17 14.55
N ILE A 282 -12.20 -29.68 15.72
CA ILE A 282 -11.44 -30.37 16.75
C ILE A 282 -12.29 -30.36 18.02
N ASN A 283 -12.44 -31.53 18.61
CA ASN A 283 -13.05 -31.70 19.93
C ASN A 283 -11.93 -32.11 20.89
N GLY A 284 -11.82 -31.44 22.03
CA GLY A 284 -10.79 -31.69 23.02
C GLY A 284 -11.15 -31.08 24.35
N PHE A 285 -10.15 -30.68 25.12
CA PHE A 285 -10.32 -30.00 26.40
C PHE A 285 -9.88 -28.54 26.29
N ASP A 286 -10.34 -27.68 27.21
CA ASP A 286 -9.97 -26.26 27.25
C ASP A 286 -8.44 -26.07 27.32
N TYR A 287 -7.70 -26.91 28.05
CA TYR A 287 -6.23 -26.81 28.06
C TYR A 287 -5.62 -27.00 26.66
N SER A 288 -6.17 -27.91 25.86
CA SER A 288 -5.66 -28.16 24.50
C SER A 288 -5.97 -26.99 23.57
N LEU A 289 -7.11 -26.33 23.76
CA LEU A 289 -7.44 -25.10 23.05
C LEU A 289 -6.49 -23.96 23.43
N LEU A 290 -6.18 -23.80 24.72
CA LEU A 290 -5.24 -22.78 25.21
C LEU A 290 -3.82 -22.99 24.67
N ASP A 291 -3.32 -24.23 24.68
CA ASP A 291 -2.03 -24.58 24.09
C ASP A 291 -1.99 -24.27 22.59
N GLU A 292 -3.09 -24.53 21.88
CA GLU A 292 -3.21 -24.23 20.46
C GLU A 292 -3.19 -22.72 20.20
N ILE A 293 -3.89 -21.92 21.02
CA ILE A 293 -3.86 -20.45 20.97
C ILE A 293 -2.42 -19.94 21.17
N ASP A 294 -1.70 -20.45 22.17
CA ASP A 294 -0.33 -20.04 22.44
C ASP A 294 0.62 -20.42 21.30
N SER A 295 0.49 -21.65 20.78
CA SER A 295 1.39 -22.19 19.76
C SER A 295 1.38 -21.39 18.47
N GLN A 296 0.21 -20.87 18.09
CA GLN A 296 0.11 -20.10 16.87
C GLN A 296 0.52 -18.61 17.13
N TRP A 297 0.60 -18.13 18.39
CA TRP A 297 0.47 -16.69 18.73
C TRP A 297 1.55 -15.82 18.10
N THR A 298 2.76 -16.34 18.03
CA THR A 298 3.89 -15.70 17.35
C THR A 298 3.55 -15.38 15.89
N THR A 299 2.92 -16.33 15.19
CA THR A 299 2.51 -16.18 13.79
C THR A 299 1.42 -15.12 13.64
N PHE A 300 0.49 -15.01 14.61
CA PHE A 300 -0.49 -13.92 14.66
C PHE A 300 0.15 -12.54 14.77
N LEU A 301 1.03 -12.38 15.76
CA LEU A 301 1.68 -11.10 16.05
C LEU A 301 2.47 -10.62 14.84
N LEU A 302 3.22 -11.51 14.19
CA LEU A 302 3.95 -11.19 12.97
C LEU A 302 3.01 -10.75 11.84
N HIS A 303 1.89 -11.45 11.66
CA HIS A 303 0.91 -11.06 10.65
C HIS A 303 0.31 -9.69 10.91
N LEU A 304 -0.05 -9.40 12.17
CA LEU A 304 -0.58 -8.11 12.55
C LEU A 304 0.44 -7.00 12.29
N HIS A 305 1.70 -7.22 12.66
CA HIS A 305 2.80 -6.27 12.40
C HIS A 305 2.92 -5.98 10.92
N VAL A 306 3.08 -7.02 10.09
CA VAL A 306 3.20 -6.88 8.63
C VAL A 306 1.99 -6.17 8.02
N THR A 307 0.78 -6.50 8.47
CA THR A 307 -0.44 -5.88 7.96
C THR A 307 -0.55 -4.41 8.37
N THR A 308 -0.10 -4.07 9.59
CA THR A 308 -0.08 -2.69 10.09
C THR A 308 0.95 -1.86 9.32
N GLU A 309 2.17 -2.36 9.17
CA GLU A 309 3.23 -1.73 8.37
C GLU A 309 2.78 -1.51 6.93
N GLN A 310 2.13 -2.50 6.31
CA GLN A 310 1.58 -2.37 4.96
C GLN A 310 0.50 -1.28 4.90
N LYS A 311 -0.39 -1.20 5.90
CA LYS A 311 -1.44 -0.17 5.96
C LYS A 311 -0.85 1.23 6.10
N GLU A 312 0.08 1.41 7.03
CA GLU A 312 0.74 2.71 7.24
C GLU A 312 1.56 3.13 6.01
N TYR A 313 2.27 2.18 5.40
CA TYR A 313 2.96 2.43 4.14
C TYR A 313 2.01 2.87 3.03
N MET A 314 0.85 2.23 2.89
CA MET A 314 -0.17 2.63 1.92
C MET A 314 -0.73 4.03 2.21
N LYS A 315 -0.98 4.37 3.49
CA LYS A 315 -1.41 5.72 3.87
C LYS A 315 -0.38 6.78 3.49
N ILE A 316 0.89 6.59 3.88
CA ILE A 316 1.97 7.54 3.56
C ILE A 316 2.14 7.68 2.05
N SER A 317 2.04 6.56 1.32
CA SER A 317 2.13 6.57 -0.14
C SER A 317 0.99 7.38 -0.76
N LEU A 318 -0.21 7.35 -0.20
CA LEU A 318 -1.34 8.18 -0.66
C LEU A 318 -1.16 9.66 -0.31
N PHE A 319 -0.57 9.99 0.85
CA PHE A 319 -0.36 11.39 1.27
C PHE A 319 0.77 12.11 0.53
N LYS A 320 1.76 11.39 -0.03
CA LYS A 320 2.83 12.00 -0.81
C LYS A 320 2.42 12.44 -2.22
N PHE A 321 1.17 12.19 -2.62
CA PHE A 321 0.61 12.61 -3.92
C PHE A 321 -0.47 13.70 -3.80
N ASN A 322 -0.66 14.28 -2.61
CA ASN A 322 -1.45 15.49 -2.39
C ASN A 322 -0.53 16.69 -2.12
#